data_AF-A0A059EZK2-F1
#
_entry.id   AF-A0A059EZK2-F1
#
_cell.length_a   1.000
_cell.length_b   1.000
_cell.length_c   1.000
_cell.angle_alpha   90.00
_cell.angle_beta   90.00
_cell.angle_gamma   90.00
#
_symmetry.space_group_name_H-M   'P 1'
#
loop_
_entity.id
_entity.type
_entity.pdbx_description
1 polymer ?
#
loop_
_entity_poly.entity_id
_entity_poly.type
_entity_poly.pdbx_seq_one_letter_code
_entity_poly.pdbx_strand_id
1 'polypeptide(L)'
;MKLEILLNEVENLKKVLPNALEVIEVKTCVILKVNHSNSILMLKIFKSNLRIVPSVQTIFEPRLESKLLDDLNNGVKNIKEFSLYPLVLIFYNFIKQNGVMSPITQDDFIKWNKENKLEKKILKGKSGKEFFMQNGEGVTE
;
A
#
# COMPACT_ATOMS: atom_id res chain seq x y z
N MET A 1 18.67 -21.33 -0.91
CA MET A 1 18.99 -19.88 -0.83
C MET A 1 17.91 -18.97 -1.43
N LYS A 2 17.76 -18.83 -2.76
CA LYS A 2 16.77 -17.86 -3.33
C LYS A 2 15.31 -18.18 -2.96
N LEU A 3 14.93 -19.46 -2.96
CA LEU A 3 13.60 -19.88 -2.54
C LEU A 3 13.33 -19.58 -1.05
N GLU A 4 14.31 -19.79 -0.18
CA GLU A 4 14.17 -19.52 1.27
C GLU A 4 14.01 -18.03 1.53
N ILE A 5 14.76 -17.16 0.83
CA ILE A 5 14.59 -15.70 0.89
C ILE A 5 13.16 -15.32 0.51
N LEU A 6 12.64 -15.89 -0.58
CA LEU A 6 11.26 -15.64 -1.02
C LEU A 6 10.24 -16.10 0.02
N LEU A 7 10.36 -17.33 0.53
CA LEU A 7 9.43 -17.85 1.52
C LEU A 7 9.43 -17.03 2.82
N ASN A 8 10.60 -16.61 3.29
CA ASN A 8 10.72 -15.72 4.44
C ASN A 8 10.02 -14.37 4.22
N GLU A 9 10.21 -13.76 3.05
CA GLU A 9 9.57 -12.48 2.72
C GLU A 9 8.04 -12.61 2.61
N VAL A 10 7.55 -13.73 2.06
CA VAL A 10 6.11 -14.04 2.01
C VAL A 10 5.53 -14.19 3.42
N GLU A 11 6.20 -14.92 4.31
CA GLU A 11 5.76 -15.08 5.70
C GLU A 11 5.77 -13.75 6.46
N ASN A 12 6.76 -12.88 6.22
CA ASN A 12 6.76 -11.53 6.80
C ASN A 12 5.59 -10.68 6.29
N LEU A 13 5.31 -10.70 4.99
CA LEU A 13 4.18 -9.99 4.42
C LEU A 13 2.84 -10.50 4.95
N LYS A 14 2.66 -11.81 5.14
CA LYS A 14 1.43 -12.37 5.75
C LYS A 14 1.18 -11.81 7.15
N LYS A 15 2.24 -11.60 7.95
CA LYS A 15 2.11 -11.01 9.30
C LYS A 15 1.63 -9.56 9.26
N VAL A 16 2.05 -8.78 8.26
CA VAL A 16 1.66 -7.37 8.14
C VAL A 16 0.33 -7.19 7.39
N LEU A 17 -0.01 -8.11 6.49
CA LEU A 17 -1.21 -8.05 5.64
C LEU A 17 -2.13 -9.27 5.83
N PRO A 18 -2.53 -9.64 7.06
CA PRO A 18 -3.17 -10.93 7.35
C PRO A 18 -4.49 -11.14 6.61
N ASN A 19 -5.22 -10.07 6.29
CA ASN A 19 -6.51 -10.12 5.59
C ASN A 19 -6.47 -9.54 4.17
N ALA A 20 -5.33 -8.98 3.76
CA ALA A 20 -5.18 -8.31 2.48
C ALA A 20 -4.37 -9.14 1.48
N LEU A 21 -3.55 -10.07 1.95
CA LEU A 21 -2.65 -10.87 1.13
C LEU A 21 -3.18 -12.28 0.91
N GLU A 22 -3.38 -12.62 -0.36
CA GLU A 22 -3.59 -13.98 -0.84
C GLU A 22 -2.30 -14.48 -1.51
N VAL A 23 -1.91 -15.73 -1.24
CA VAL A 23 -0.68 -16.34 -1.78
C VAL A 23 -1.05 -17.56 -2.61
N ILE A 24 -0.70 -17.53 -3.90
CA ILE A 24 -0.90 -18.64 -4.83
C ILE A 24 0.46 -19.18 -5.22
N GLU A 25 0.75 -20.41 -4.83
CA GLU A 25 2.00 -21.07 -5.15
C GLU A 25 1.83 -22.03 -6.33
N VAL A 26 2.67 -21.88 -7.35
CA VAL A 26 2.78 -22.83 -8.46
C VAL A 26 4.23 -23.30 -8.61
N LYS A 27 4.45 -24.30 -9.47
CA LYS A 27 5.76 -24.92 -9.62
C LYS A 27 6.90 -23.93 -9.91
N THR A 28 6.65 -22.93 -10.76
CA THR A 28 7.70 -22.01 -11.27
C THR A 28 7.71 -20.64 -10.62
N CYS A 29 6.64 -20.24 -9.93
CA CYS A 29 6.51 -18.91 -9.34
C CYS A 29 5.60 -18.93 -8.09
N VAL A 30 5.72 -17.86 -7.30
CA VAL A 30 4.76 -17.48 -6.27
C VAL A 30 4.04 -16.24 -6.77
N ILE A 31 2.72 -16.22 -6.65
CA ILE A 31 1.90 -15.05 -6.96
C ILE A 31 1.36 -14.51 -5.64
N LEU A 32 1.69 -13.26 -5.35
CA LEU A 32 1.13 -12.52 -4.22
C LEU A 32 0.05 -11.59 -4.74
N LYS A 33 -1.15 -11.71 -4.18
CA LYS A 33 -2.29 -10.87 -4.52
C LYS A 33 -2.68 -10.05 -3.31
N VAL A 34 -2.45 -8.75 -3.38
CA VAL A 34 -2.69 -7.78 -2.31
C VAL A 34 -3.94 -6.99 -2.65
N ASN A 35 -4.95 -7.08 -1.80
CA ASN A 35 -6.25 -6.43 -1.99
C ASN A 35 -6.35 -5.17 -1.12
N HIS A 36 -6.73 -4.05 -1.71
CA HIS A 36 -6.99 -2.81 -0.99
C HIS A 36 -8.01 -1.94 -1.72
N SER A 37 -9.11 -1.57 -1.05
CA SER A 37 -10.13 -0.63 -1.55
C SER A 37 -10.60 -0.91 -2.99
N ASN A 38 -11.06 -2.14 -3.25
CA ASN A 38 -11.49 -2.65 -4.58
C ASN A 38 -10.41 -2.62 -5.66
N SER A 39 -9.16 -2.38 -5.28
CA SER A 39 -7.99 -2.48 -6.14
C SER A 39 -7.14 -3.68 -5.72
N ILE A 40 -6.45 -4.25 -6.69
CA ILE A 40 -5.66 -5.46 -6.53
C ILE A 40 -4.27 -5.22 -7.12
N LEU A 41 -3.23 -5.45 -6.31
CA LEU A 41 -1.86 -5.59 -6.77
C LEU A 41 -1.52 -7.08 -6.85
N MET A 42 -1.06 -7.53 -8.01
CA MET A 42 -0.50 -8.86 -8.21
C MET A 42 1.00 -8.76 -8.42
N LEU A 43 1.77 -9.52 -7.64
CA LEU A 43 3.22 -9.67 -7.80
C LEU A 43 3.53 -11.12 -8.15
N LYS A 44 3.91 -11.37 -9.40
CA LYS A 44 4.39 -12.68 -9.84
C LYS A 44 5.91 -12.76 -9.65
N ILE A 45 6.36 -13.62 -8.75
CA ILE A 45 7.78 -13.81 -8.44
C ILE A 45 8.27 -15.17 -8.92
N PHE A 46 9.24 -15.19 -9.82
CA PHE A 46 9.84 -16.42 -10.34
C PHE A 46 10.82 -17.04 -9.34
N LYS A 47 10.64 -18.32 -8.99
CA LYS A 47 11.46 -19.00 -7.96
C LYS A 47 12.94 -19.14 -8.33
N SER A 48 13.25 -19.24 -9.63
CA SER A 48 14.61 -19.49 -10.13
C SER A 48 15.53 -18.26 -10.01
N ASN A 49 14.99 -17.07 -10.21
CA ASN A 49 15.79 -15.84 -10.31
C ASN A 49 15.25 -14.68 -9.48
N LEU A 50 14.14 -14.86 -8.77
CA LEU A 50 13.46 -13.83 -7.99
C LEU A 50 13.01 -12.62 -8.82
N ARG A 51 12.89 -12.78 -10.15
CA ARG A 51 12.32 -11.73 -11.00
C ARG A 51 10.88 -11.48 -10.60
N ILE A 52 10.53 -10.22 -10.38
CA ILE A 52 9.19 -9.76 -10.02
C ILE A 52 8.53 -9.18 -11.28
N VAL A 53 7.29 -9.57 -11.55
CA VAL A 53 6.44 -8.94 -12.56
C VAL A 53 5.18 -8.43 -11.85
N PRO A 54 5.05 -7.10 -11.67
CA PRO A 54 3.86 -6.52 -11.10
C PRO A 54 2.74 -6.42 -12.15
N SER A 55 1.51 -6.55 -11.70
CA SER A 55 0.31 -6.13 -12.42
C SER A 55 -0.70 -5.57 -11.44
N VAL A 56 -1.58 -4.71 -11.93
CA VAL A 56 -2.60 -4.06 -11.12
C VAL A 56 -3.96 -4.23 -11.78
N GLN A 57 -5.00 -4.23 -10.96
CA GLN A 57 -6.38 -4.15 -11.39
C GLN A 57 -7.06 -3.17 -10.45
N THR A 58 -7.47 -2.01 -10.96
CA THR A 58 -8.05 -0.93 -10.17
C THR A 58 -9.39 -0.50 -10.76
N ILE A 59 -10.14 0.29 -10.00
CA ILE A 59 -11.34 0.98 -10.51
C ILE A 59 -11.01 2.32 -11.19
N PHE A 60 -9.73 2.69 -11.23
CA PHE A 60 -9.29 3.97 -11.75
C PHE A 60 -9.29 4.00 -13.27
N GLU A 61 -9.23 5.22 -13.81
CA GLU A 61 -9.05 5.41 -15.24
C GLU A 61 -7.72 4.79 -15.72
N PRO A 62 -7.65 4.26 -16.95
CA PRO A 62 -6.48 3.54 -17.47
C PRO A 62 -5.16 4.32 -17.37
N ARG A 63 -5.21 5.65 -17.44
CA ARG A 63 -4.02 6.51 -17.32
C ARG A 63 -3.41 6.46 -15.91
N LEU A 64 -4.24 6.45 -14.86
CA LEU A 64 -3.78 6.35 -13.48
C LEU A 64 -3.26 4.93 -13.20
N GLU A 65 -3.95 3.91 -13.71
CA GLU A 65 -3.49 2.53 -13.59
C GLU A 65 -2.13 2.33 -14.28
N SER A 66 -1.92 2.90 -15.47
CA SER A 66 -0.63 2.89 -16.16
C SER A 66 0.47 3.57 -15.33
N LYS A 67 0.18 4.74 -14.75
CA LYS A 67 1.13 5.45 -13.88
C LYS A 67 1.53 4.60 -12.68
N LEU A 68 0.57 3.99 -11.99
CA LEU A 68 0.83 3.08 -10.87
C LEU A 68 1.70 1.89 -11.30
N LEU A 69 1.42 1.30 -12.46
CA LEU A 69 2.21 0.20 -13.00
C LEU A 69 3.66 0.63 -13.31
N ASP A 70 3.86 1.83 -13.86
CA ASP A 70 5.19 2.39 -14.12
C ASP A 70 5.97 2.64 -12.82
N ASP A 71 5.32 3.19 -11.79
CA ASP A 71 5.91 3.41 -10.46
C ASP A 71 6.33 2.07 -9.82
N LEU A 72 5.51 1.02 -9.94
CA LEU A 72 5.82 -0.32 -9.47
C LEU A 72 7.00 -0.94 -10.24
N ASN A 73 7.01 -0.83 -11.57
CA ASN A 73 8.10 -1.32 -12.41
C ASN A 73 9.44 -0.63 -12.10
N ASN A 74 9.41 0.67 -11.81
CA ASN A 74 10.59 1.41 -11.36
C ASN A 74 11.01 0.97 -9.95
N GLY A 75 10.06 0.72 -9.05
CA GLY A 75 10.31 0.13 -7.74
C GLY A 75 11.05 -1.20 -7.83
N VAL A 76 10.62 -2.11 -8.73
CA VAL A 76 11.25 -3.42 -8.93
C VAL A 76 12.73 -3.31 -9.28
N LYS A 77 13.12 -2.33 -10.12
CA LYS A 77 14.52 -2.12 -10.52
C LYS A 77 15.42 -1.70 -9.35
N ASN A 78 14.85 -1.12 -8.29
CA ASN A 78 15.58 -0.52 -7.17
C ASN A 78 15.68 -1.43 -5.93
N ILE A 79 15.12 -2.64 -5.97
CA ILE A 79 15.16 -3.58 -4.85
C ILE A 79 16.54 -4.25 -4.80
N LYS A 80 17.40 -3.82 -3.86
CA LYS A 80 18.77 -4.33 -3.71
C LYS A 80 18.87 -5.62 -2.87
N GLU A 81 18.00 -5.82 -1.88
CA GLU A 81 18.07 -6.95 -0.92
C GLU A 81 16.90 -7.93 -1.02
N PHE A 82 16.15 -7.89 -2.12
CA PHE A 82 14.89 -8.61 -2.30
C PHE A 82 13.90 -8.37 -1.12
N SER A 83 13.20 -7.25 -1.17
CA SER A 83 12.04 -6.98 -0.31
C SER A 83 10.84 -6.55 -1.15
N LEU A 84 9.68 -7.08 -0.81
CA LEU A 84 8.41 -6.84 -1.50
C LEU A 84 7.60 -5.71 -0.85
N TYR A 85 7.95 -5.32 0.39
CA TYR A 85 7.31 -4.21 1.11
C TYR A 85 7.26 -2.89 0.33
N PRO A 86 8.34 -2.42 -0.32
CA PRO A 86 8.29 -1.15 -1.06
C PRO A 86 7.22 -1.14 -2.16
N LEU A 87 7.00 -2.27 -2.84
CA LEU A 87 5.98 -2.39 -3.89
C LEU A 87 4.57 -2.31 -3.32
N VAL A 88 4.34 -2.95 -2.17
CA VAL A 88 3.09 -2.84 -1.42
C VAL A 88 2.84 -1.39 -0.99
N LEU A 89 3.86 -0.70 -0.48
CA LEU A 89 3.73 0.70 -0.05
C LEU A 89 3.41 1.65 -1.21
N ILE A 90 4.06 1.49 -2.37
CA ILE A 90 3.74 2.25 -3.58
C ILE A 90 2.27 2.07 -3.93
N PHE A 91 1.78 0.83 -3.95
CA PHE A 91 0.38 0.52 -4.24
C PHE A 91 -0.57 1.18 -3.24
N TYR A 92 -0.39 0.96 -1.94
CA TYR A 92 -1.27 1.53 -0.90
C TYR A 92 -1.30 3.06 -0.94
N ASN A 93 -0.14 3.71 -1.10
CA ASN A 93 -0.05 5.16 -1.16
C ASN A 93 -0.76 5.70 -2.41
N PHE A 94 -0.59 5.04 -3.55
CA PHE A 94 -1.27 5.44 -4.79
C PHE A 94 -2.79 5.34 -4.65
N ILE A 95 -3.30 4.22 -4.12
CA ILE A 95 -4.74 4.06 -3.87
C ILE A 95 -5.23 5.12 -2.89
N LYS A 96 -4.47 5.47 -1.85
CA LYS A 96 -4.86 6.51 -0.89
C LYS A 96 -4.91 7.91 -1.51
N GLN A 97 -3.98 8.23 -2.41
CA GLN A 97 -3.88 9.55 -3.05
C GLN A 97 -4.90 9.76 -4.17
N ASN A 98 -5.23 8.69 -4.90
CA ASN A 98 -6.08 8.76 -6.10
C ASN A 98 -7.44 8.07 -5.91
N GLY A 99 -7.59 7.31 -4.83
CA GLY A 99 -8.86 6.78 -4.38
C GLY A 99 -9.74 7.92 -3.93
N VAL A 100 -10.90 8.05 -4.59
CA VAL A 100 -12.00 8.90 -4.16
C VAL A 100 -12.53 8.34 -2.82
N MET A 101 -11.80 8.58 -1.74
CA MET A 101 -12.43 8.83 -0.46
C MET A 101 -13.02 10.22 -0.55
N SER A 102 -14.31 10.37 -0.26
CA SER A 102 -14.85 11.68 0.10
C SER A 102 -13.86 12.33 1.07
N PRO A 103 -13.50 13.61 0.88
CA PRO A 103 -12.55 14.27 1.77
C PRO A 103 -13.00 14.03 3.21
N ILE A 104 -12.07 13.57 4.06
CA ILE A 104 -12.35 13.35 5.49
C ILE A 104 -12.89 14.68 6.00
N THR A 105 -14.17 14.69 6.33
CA THR A 105 -14.82 15.91 6.79
C THR A 105 -14.38 16.18 8.23
N GLN A 106 -14.54 17.42 8.67
CA GLN A 106 -14.30 17.77 10.07
C GLN A 106 -15.12 16.87 11.02
N ASP A 107 -16.31 16.45 10.61
CA ASP A 107 -17.19 15.57 11.38
C ASP A 107 -16.66 14.14 11.47
N ASP A 108 -16.07 13.61 10.39
CA ASP A 108 -15.42 12.30 10.38
C ASP A 108 -14.22 12.26 11.35
N PHE A 109 -13.45 13.35 11.39
CA PHE A 109 -12.34 13.49 12.34
C PHE A 109 -12.83 13.59 13.79
N ILE A 110 -13.89 14.36 14.05
CA ILE A 110 -14.49 14.48 15.38
C ILE A 110 -15.02 13.13 15.87
N LYS A 111 -15.66 12.36 14.97
CA LYS A 111 -16.19 11.02 15.27
C LYS A 111 -15.07 10.04 15.58
N TRP A 112 -14.04 9.97 14.73
CA TRP A 112 -12.87 9.11 14.95
C TRP A 112 -12.11 9.47 16.24
N ASN A 113 -11.93 10.76 16.54
CA ASN A 113 -11.25 11.24 17.74
C ASN A 113 -11.99 10.84 19.03
N LYS A 114 -13.32 10.90 19.03
CA LYS A 114 -14.19 10.43 20.13
C LYS A 114 -14.15 8.91 20.28
N GLU A 115 -14.27 8.17 19.18
CA GLU A 115 -14.24 6.70 19.18
C GLU A 115 -12.90 6.14 19.69
N ASN A 116 -11.80 6.82 19.40
CA ASN A 116 -10.44 6.40 19.78
C ASN A 116 -9.91 7.04 21.06
N LYS A 117 -10.73 7.85 21.77
CA LYS A 117 -10.38 8.54 23.05
C LYS A 117 -9.09 9.38 22.96
N LEU A 118 -8.80 9.94 21.79
CA LEU A 118 -7.53 10.64 21.52
C LEU A 118 -7.48 12.07 22.09
N GLU A 119 -8.62 12.63 22.51
CA GLU A 119 -8.71 13.94 23.18
C GLU A 119 -7.79 14.08 24.41
N LYS A 120 -7.39 12.98 25.07
CA LYS A 120 -6.56 13.04 26.28
C LYS A 120 -5.08 12.70 26.08
N LYS A 121 -4.65 12.26 24.89
CA LYS A 121 -3.29 11.69 24.70
C LYS A 121 -2.28 12.60 24.02
N ILE A 122 -2.64 13.80 23.59
CA ILE A 122 -1.69 14.72 22.93
C ILE A 122 -0.99 15.58 24.00
N LEU A 123 -0.14 14.92 24.80
CA LEU A 123 0.92 15.60 25.56
C LEU A 123 2.11 15.82 24.63
N LYS A 124 2.49 17.09 24.48
CA LYS A 124 3.69 17.63 23.83
C LYS A 124 3.68 17.64 22.30
N GLY A 125 3.12 18.71 21.73
CA GLY A 125 3.78 19.35 20.59
C GLY A 125 2.88 20.08 19.62
N LYS A 126 1.83 19.44 19.11
CA LYS A 126 0.85 20.04 18.19
C LYS A 126 -0.47 19.28 18.30
N SER A 127 -1.59 19.98 18.41
CA SER A 127 -2.92 19.39 18.38
C SER A 127 -3.15 18.70 17.03
N GLY A 128 -3.92 17.60 17.00
CA GLY A 128 -4.27 16.93 15.75
C GLY A 128 -4.93 17.87 14.72
N LYS A 129 -5.56 18.96 15.20
CA LYS A 129 -6.11 20.05 14.40
C LYS A 129 -5.03 20.86 13.66
N GLU A 130 -3.90 21.15 14.29
CA GLU A 130 -2.79 21.89 13.67
C GLU A 130 -2.10 21.07 12.59
N PHE A 131 -1.98 19.76 12.77
CA PHE A 131 -1.47 18.87 11.73
C PHE A 131 -2.41 18.82 10.51
N PHE A 132 -3.73 18.85 10.75
CA PHE A 132 -4.72 18.83 9.69
C PHE A 132 -4.72 20.13 8.86
N MET A 133 -4.65 21.30 9.50
CA MET A 133 -4.62 22.57 8.75
C MET A 133 -3.34 22.74 7.91
N GLN A 134 -2.17 22.27 8.40
CA GLN A 134 -0.91 22.35 7.65
C GLN A 134 -0.84 21.44 6.41
N ASN A 135 -1.66 20.38 6.35
CA ASN A 135 -1.71 19.47 5.20
C ASN A 135 -3.00 19.66 4.36
N GLY A 136 -3.93 20.50 4.82
CA GLY A 136 -5.18 20.84 4.13
C GLY A 136 -5.08 22.07 3.22
N GLU A 137 -4.08 22.93 3.41
CA GLU A 137 -3.82 24.07 2.51
C GLU A 137 -3.11 23.60 1.24
N GLY A 138 -3.89 22.98 0.36
CA GLY A 138 -3.50 22.64 -1.01
C GLY A 138 -4.68 22.48 -1.97
N VAL A 139 -5.90 22.84 -1.55
CA VAL A 139 -7.10 22.80 -2.41
C VAL A 139 -7.95 24.05 -2.17
N THR A 140 -7.53 25.13 -2.80
CA THR A 140 -8.36 26.22 -3.34
C THR A 140 -7.61 26.63 -4.60
N GLU A 141 -8.15 26.46 -5.80
CA GLU A 141 -9.41 27.03 -6.31
C GLU A 141 -10.40 26.01 -6.88
#